data_AF-A0A536W487-F1
#
_entry.id   AF-A0A536W487-F1
#
_cell.length_a   1.000
_cell.length_b   1.000
_cell.length_c   1.000
_cell.angle_alpha   90.00
_cell.angle_beta   90.00
_cell.angle_gamma   90.00
#
_symmetry.space_group_name_H-M   'P 1'
#
loop_
_entity.id
_entity.type
_entity.pdbx_description
1 polymer ?
#
loop_
_entity_poly.entity_id
_entity_poly.type
_entity_poly.pdbx_seq_one_letter_code
_entity_poly.pdbx_strand_id
1 'polypeptide(L)' 'MIHPTAIVHPGAKLAPGVSVGPYSIIGEHVEIGEGTSIGPHVVIEGRTRIGAQNRIFGFSSL' A
#
# COMPACT_ATOMS: atom_id res chain seq x y z
N MET A 1 0.05 -1.13 -10.12
CA MET A 1 1.29 -0.46 -10.57
C MET A 1 1.95 0.16 -9.35
N ILE A 2 3.21 -0.17 -9.09
CA ILE A 2 3.97 0.33 -7.94
C ILE A 2 4.95 1.38 -8.47
N HIS A 3 4.90 2.60 -7.93
CA HIS A 3 5.83 3.63 -8.34
C HIS A 3 7.28 3.21 -7.98
N PRO A 4 8.31 3.48 -8.80
CA PRO A 4 9.67 3.03 -8.53
C PRO A 4 10.28 3.52 -7.21
N THR A 5 9.78 4.64 -6.68
CA THR A 5 10.22 5.19 -5.39
C THR A 5 9.40 4.71 -4.18
N ALA A 6 8.36 3.91 -4.40
CA ALA A 6 7.63 3.29 -3.31
C ALA A 6 8.49 2.16 -2.71
N ILE A 7 8.49 2.06 -1.38
CA ILE A 7 9.19 1.01 -0.66
C ILE A 7 8.16 -0.02 -0.22
N VAL A 8 8.18 -1.18 -0.85
CA VAL A 8 7.28 -2.29 -0.53
C VAL A 8 8.12 -3.42 0.02
N HIS A 9 7.90 -3.79 1.28
CA HIS A 9 8.61 -4.91 1.88
C HIS A 9 8.29 -6.20 1.10
N PRO A 10 9.27 -7.10 0.83
CA PRO A 10 9.02 -8.34 0.07
C PRO A 10 7.95 -9.26 0.66
N GLY A 11 7.70 -9.15 1.97
CA GLY A 11 6.66 -9.90 2.68
C GLY A 11 5.24 -9.34 2.53
N ALA A 12 5.09 -8.10 2.05
CA ALA A 12 3.79 -7.47 1.87
C ALA A 12 2.98 -8.20 0.78
N LYS A 13 1.68 -8.39 1.01
CA LYS A 13 0.79 -9.08 0.08
C LYS A 13 -0.14 -8.10 -0.60
N LEU A 14 0.15 -7.79 -1.86
CA LEU A 14 -0.64 -6.87 -2.68
C LEU A 14 -1.40 -7.69 -3.73
N ALA A 15 -2.74 -7.63 -3.69
CA ALA A 15 -3.58 -8.26 -4.69
C ALA A 15 -3.43 -7.61 -6.09
N PRO A 16 -3.91 -8.27 -7.16
CA PRO A 16 -3.95 -7.68 -8.50
C PRO A 16 -4.62 -6.30 -8.51
N GLY A 17 -4.19 -5.44 -9.44
CA GLY A 17 -4.77 -4.10 -9.59
C GLY A 17 -4.40 -3.08 -8.50
N VAL A 18 -3.67 -3.47 -7.44
CA VAL A 18 -3.21 -2.51 -6.42
C VAL A 18 -2.24 -1.49 -7.04
N SER A 19 -2.44 -0.21 -6.70
CA SER A 19 -1.53 0.87 -7.07
C SER A 19 -0.90 1.54 -5.84
N VAL A 20 0.40 1.82 -5.93
CA VAL A 20 1.16 2.45 -4.85
C VAL A 20 1.86 3.70 -5.37
N GLY A 21 1.48 4.84 -4.82
CA GLY A 21 2.03 6.15 -5.16
C GLY A 21 3.49 6.34 -4.71
N PRO A 22 4.15 7.39 -5.22
CA PRO A 22 5.56 7.66 -4.93
C PRO A 22 5.81 7.87 -3.43
N TYR A 23 6.97 7.39 -2.96
CA TYR A 23 7.45 7.58 -1.58
C TYR A 23 6.57 6.99 -0.48
N SER A 24 5.63 6.10 -0.83
CA SER A 24 4.84 5.35 0.14
C SER A 24 5.60 4.13 0.64
N ILE A 25 5.37 3.75 1.90
CA ILE A 25 6.03 2.64 2.60
C ILE A 25 4.97 1.61 2.99
N ILE A 26 5.19 0.36 2.58
CA ILE A 26 4.33 -0.79 2.89
C ILE A 26 5.15 -1.83 3.67
N GLY A 27 4.76 -2.07 4.93
CA GLY A 27 5.46 -2.95 5.87
C GLY A 27 5.29 -4.45 5.60
N GLU A 28 6.11 -5.26 6.28
CA GLU A 28 6.23 -6.72 6.05
C GLU A 28 4.92 -7.49 6.16
N HIS A 29 4.06 -7.17 7.12
CA HIS A 29 2.85 -7.94 7.41
C HIS A 29 1.57 -7.30 6.87
N VAL A 30 1.70 -6.39 5.91
CA VAL A 30 0.57 -5.68 5.31
C VAL A 30 -0.06 -6.51 4.21
N GLU A 31 -1.39 -6.60 4.22
CA GLU A 31 -2.20 -7.23 3.18
C GLU A 31 -3.17 -6.20 2.56
N ILE A 32 -3.14 -6.05 1.24
CA ILE A 32 -3.96 -5.07 0.50
C ILE A 32 -4.81 -5.76 -0.55
N GLY A 33 -6.13 -5.59 -0.45
CA GLY A 33 -7.12 -6.17 -1.36
C GLY A 33 -7.15 -5.56 -2.76
N GLU A 34 -7.77 -6.30 -3.69
CA GLU A 34 -7.79 -6.00 -5.13
C GLU A 34 -8.31 -4.60 -5.46
N GLY A 35 -7.69 -3.95 -6.44
CA GLY A 35 -8.12 -2.64 -6.94
C GLY A 35 -7.95 -1.47 -5.96
N THR A 36 -7.30 -1.67 -4.82
CA THR A 36 -7.02 -0.58 -3.87
C THR A 36 -5.94 0.36 -4.40
N SER A 37 -6.13 1.66 -4.19
CA SER A 37 -5.18 2.71 -4.57
C SER A 37 -4.59 3.41 -3.35
N ILE A 38 -3.27 3.46 -3.29
CA ILE A 38 -2.48 4.13 -2.25
C ILE A 38 -1.87 5.39 -2.84
N GLY A 39 -2.17 6.55 -2.24
CA GLY A 39 -1.62 7.84 -2.61
C GLY A 39 -0.11 7.96 -2.32
N PRO A 40 0.49 9.13 -2.63
CA PRO A 40 1.89 9.41 -2.33
C PRO A 40 2.12 9.60 -0.81
N HIS A 41 3.32 9.30 -0.32
CA HIS A 41 3.69 9.52 1.10
C HIS A 41 2.75 8.84 2.12
N VAL A 42 2.20 7.67 1.81
CA VAL A 42 1.43 6.87 2.76
C VAL A 42 2.35 5.90 3.48
N VAL A 43 2.16 5.73 4.79
CA VAL A 43 2.85 4.69 5.58
C VAL A 43 1.80 3.70 6.08
N ILE A 44 2.00 2.42 5.74
CA ILE A 44 1.15 1.32 6.22
C ILE A 44 2.08 0.29 6.86
N GLU A 45 1.96 0.09 8.17
CA GLU A 45 2.85 -0.79 8.93
C GLU A 45 2.07 -1.74 9.84
N GLY A 46 2.80 -2.54 10.63
CA GLY A 46 2.22 -3.50 11.54
C GLY A 46 1.47 -4.65 10.86
N ARG A 47 0.56 -5.28 11.60
CA ARG A 47 -0.29 -6.39 11.12
C ARG A 47 -1.62 -5.82 10.61
N THR A 48 -1.55 -5.21 9.43
CA THR A 48 -2.65 -4.43 8.87
C THR A 48 -3.22 -5.11 7.63
N ARG A 49 -4.56 -5.25 7.59
CA ARG A 49 -5.29 -5.78 6.45
C ARG A 49 -6.27 -4.74 5.91
N ILE A 50 -6.07 -4.36 4.66
CA ILE A 50 -6.93 -3.44 3.92
C ILE A 50 -7.76 -4.24 2.92
N GLY A 51 -9.07 -3.98 2.87
CA GLY A 51 -9.99 -4.63 1.94
C GLY A 51 -9.76 -4.26 0.47
N ALA A 52 -10.67 -4.67 -0.40
CA ALA A 52 -10.65 -4.33 -1.83
C ALA A 52 -11.24 -2.93 -2.10
N GLN A 53 -10.86 -2.36 -3.25
CA GLN A 53 -11.42 -1.11 -3.80
C GLN A 53 -11.36 0.10 -2.86
N ASN A 54 -10.34 0.14 -2.00
CA ASN A 54 -10.11 1.29 -1.13
C ASN A 54 -9.36 2.40 -1.86
N ARG A 55 -9.51 3.63 -1.36
CA ARG A 55 -8.70 4.79 -1.77
C ARG A 55 -8.11 5.44 -0.53
N ILE A 56 -6.80 5.27 -0.35
CA ILE A 56 -6.05 5.85 0.76
C ILE A 56 -5.30 7.07 0.23
N PHE A 57 -5.63 8.24 0.77
CA PHE A 57 -5.06 9.51 0.31
C PHE A 57 -3.68 9.76 0.93
N GLY A 58 -2.92 10.63 0.28
CA GLY A 58 -1.54 10.89 0.67
C GLY A 58 -1.41 11.39 2.10
N PHE A 59 -0.25 11.13 2.70
CA PHE A 59 0.07 11.47 4.10
C PHE A 59 -0.76 10.73 5.17
N SER A 60 -1.47 9.67 4.80
CA SER A 60 -2.12 8.77 5.76
C SER A 60 -1.08 7.88 6.47
N SER A 61 -1.30 7.61 7.76
CA SER A 61 -0.54 6.64 8.56
C SER A 61 -1.51 5.61 9.14
N LEU A 62 -1.28 4.34 8.83
CA LEU A 62 -2.14 3.20 9.19
C LEU A 62 -1.33 2.07 9.85
#